data_AF-A0A292PS55-F1
#
_entry.id   AF-A0A292PS55-F1
#
_cell.length_a   1.000
_cell.length_b   1.000
_cell.length_c   1.000
_cell.angle_alpha   90.00
_cell.angle_beta   90.00
_cell.angle_gamma   90.00
#
_symmetry.space_group_name_H-M   'P 1'
#
loop_
_entity.id
_entity.type
_entity.pdbx_description
1 polymer ?
#
loop_
_entity_poly.entity_id
_entity_poly.type
_entity_poly.pdbx_seq_one_letter_code
_entity_poly.pdbx_strand_id
1 'polypeptide(L)'
;MQLHTRHSLRLSSRNFHGTSVRFSARRIPIPFETHLQPPLHVTEKCPPSCVCSLESLPKDLDIDRATSLRGTMANYYRHLLVCTGRSDWASRVELDVSEPGGGLAGKIKEGGGRKDLRDPFAPTLVTNSSFEREPGVEEGQGVASAYIFPSGVYLPKIPVEDEGVVELVRRFLLPGGGEVESGLESREVLETVVLICSHNSRDTRCGLVAEPLKRQFEKELAEKGVLLEGYGDEEGGAGKARVGFTS
;
A
#
# COMPACT_ATOMS: atom_id res chain seq x y z
N MET A 1 19.40 57.21 53.32
CA MET A 1 17.96 56.85 53.36
C MET A 1 17.28 57.58 52.21
N GLN A 2 17.14 56.96 51.05
CA GLN A 2 16.24 57.45 50.00
C GLN A 2 15.95 56.33 49.00
N LEU A 3 14.66 56.18 48.76
CA LEU A 3 13.97 55.00 48.25
C LEU A 3 14.07 54.88 46.74
N HIS A 4 14.12 53.64 46.27
CA HIS A 4 13.90 53.26 44.87
C HIS A 4 12.53 53.70 44.35
N THR A 5 12.50 54.39 43.22
CA THR A 5 11.32 54.51 42.35
C THR A 5 11.58 53.76 41.04
N ARG A 6 10.97 52.58 40.93
CA ARG A 6 10.91 51.79 39.69
C ARG A 6 9.93 52.45 38.73
N HIS A 7 10.41 52.90 37.57
CA HIS A 7 9.54 53.28 36.46
C HIS A 7 8.90 52.02 35.87
N SER A 8 7.58 51.92 35.99
CA SER A 8 6.74 50.94 35.31
C SER A 8 6.56 51.38 33.86
N LEU A 9 7.20 50.68 32.93
CA LEU A 9 6.88 50.77 31.50
C LEU A 9 5.73 49.79 31.22
N ARG A 10 4.53 50.34 31.06
CA ARG A 10 3.36 49.62 30.54
C ARG A 10 3.66 49.19 29.10
N LEU A 11 3.98 47.92 28.91
CA LEU A 11 4.00 47.30 27.59
C LEU A 11 2.57 47.25 27.05
N SER A 12 2.33 48.02 25.99
CA SER A 12 1.09 48.04 25.25
C SER A 12 0.87 46.67 24.60
N SER A 13 -0.20 45.99 25.02
CA SER A 13 -0.71 44.76 24.43
C SER A 13 -1.11 45.02 22.97
N ARG A 14 -0.21 44.74 22.03
CA ARG A 14 -0.57 44.64 20.61
C ARG A 14 -1.33 43.33 20.42
N ASN A 15 -2.64 43.46 20.19
CA ASN A 15 -3.51 42.39 19.72
C ASN A 15 -3.00 41.88 18.36
N PHE A 16 -2.13 40.87 18.40
CA PHE A 16 -1.91 39.99 17.26
C PHE A 16 -3.21 39.21 17.07
N HIS A 17 -4.03 39.64 16.11
CA HIS A 17 -5.03 38.79 15.52
C HIS A 17 -4.27 37.65 14.84
N GLY A 18 -4.06 36.57 15.59
CA GLY A 18 -3.60 35.31 15.06
C GLY A 18 -4.62 34.87 14.03
N THR A 19 -4.31 35.10 12.75
CA THR A 19 -4.87 34.31 11.69
C THR A 19 -4.51 32.87 12.03
N SER A 20 -5.48 32.15 12.61
CA SER A 20 -5.45 30.71 12.67
C SER A 20 -5.38 30.25 11.23
N VAL A 21 -4.16 30.07 10.73
CA VAL A 21 -3.91 29.27 9.55
C VAL A 21 -4.36 27.89 9.97
N ARG A 22 -5.62 27.59 9.67
CA ARG A 22 -6.09 26.21 9.65
C ARG A 22 -5.11 25.51 8.73
N PHE A 23 -4.26 24.65 9.29
CA PHE A 23 -3.53 23.68 8.52
C PHE A 23 -4.59 22.82 7.85
N SER A 24 -5.02 23.25 6.65
CA SER A 24 -5.72 22.40 5.72
C SER A 24 -4.83 21.17 5.60
N ALA A 25 -5.38 19.99 5.89
CA ALA A 25 -4.73 18.72 5.65
C ALA A 25 -4.25 18.77 4.20
N ARG A 26 -2.96 19.09 4.00
CA ARG A 26 -2.40 19.28 2.68
C ARG A 26 -2.66 17.96 1.99
N ARG A 27 -3.53 17.97 0.98
CA ARG A 27 -3.63 16.85 0.05
C ARG A 27 -2.20 16.58 -0.38
N ILE A 28 -1.70 15.39 -0.09
CA ILE A 28 -0.43 14.94 -0.66
C ILE A 28 -0.63 15.15 -2.15
N PRO A 29 0.15 16.04 -2.81
CA PRO A 29 0.06 16.19 -4.24
C PRO A 29 0.31 14.79 -4.80
N ILE A 30 -0.68 14.20 -5.45
CA ILE A 30 -0.50 12.96 -6.20
C ILE A 30 0.32 13.39 -7.42
N PRO A 31 1.65 13.27 -7.42
CA PRO A 31 2.51 13.87 -8.44
C PRO A 31 2.74 12.91 -9.59
N PHE A 32 1.91 11.86 -9.65
CA PHE A 32 1.95 10.92 -10.73
C PHE A 32 1.17 11.57 -11.86
N GLU A 33 1.82 11.71 -13.02
CA GLU A 33 1.14 11.58 -14.30
C GLU A 33 0.55 10.16 -14.36
N THR A 34 -0.43 9.89 -13.50
CA THR A 34 -1.33 8.79 -13.70
C THR A 34 -2.05 9.18 -14.96
N HIS A 35 -1.76 8.47 -16.06
CA HIS A 35 -2.64 8.44 -17.21
C HIS A 35 -4.04 8.37 -16.64
N LEU A 36 -4.79 9.49 -16.72
CA LEU A 36 -6.01 9.70 -15.93
C LEU A 36 -6.82 8.42 -16.03
N GLN A 37 -6.82 7.61 -14.96
CA GLN A 37 -7.60 6.38 -15.01
C GLN A 37 -9.01 6.87 -15.29
N PRO A 38 -9.64 6.42 -16.39
CA PRO A 38 -10.99 6.86 -16.69
C PRO A 38 -11.79 6.62 -15.42
N PRO A 39 -12.56 7.62 -14.95
CA PRO A 39 -13.26 7.53 -13.68
C PRO A 39 -14.01 6.21 -13.66
N LEU A 40 -13.75 5.40 -12.62
CA LEU A 40 -14.35 4.08 -12.49
C LEU A 40 -15.86 4.23 -12.70
N HIS A 41 -16.43 3.41 -13.58
CA HIS A 41 -17.86 3.40 -13.81
C HIS A 41 -18.56 2.98 -12.51
N VAL A 42 -19.16 3.94 -11.82
CA VAL A 42 -19.89 3.68 -10.56
C VAL A 42 -21.25 3.12 -10.93
N THR A 43 -21.48 1.85 -10.57
CA THR A 43 -22.82 1.28 -10.60
C THR A 43 -23.49 1.55 -9.25
N GLU A 44 -24.53 2.39 -9.22
CA GLU A 44 -25.17 2.81 -7.95
C GLU A 44 -25.85 1.67 -7.20
N LYS A 45 -26.29 0.61 -7.92
CA LYS A 45 -26.94 -0.57 -7.34
C LYS A 45 -26.37 -1.83 -7.95
N CYS A 46 -26.22 -2.86 -7.12
CA CYS A 46 -25.87 -4.18 -7.62
C CYS A 46 -26.90 -4.63 -8.68
N PRO A 47 -26.47 -5.09 -9.87
CA PRO A 47 -27.39 -5.59 -10.89
C PRO A 47 -28.29 -6.71 -10.35
N PRO A 48 -29.57 -6.77 -10.76
CA PRO A 48 -30.53 -7.76 -10.26
C PRO A 48 -30.19 -9.20 -10.66
N SER A 49 -29.33 -9.40 -11.66
CA SER A 49 -28.88 -10.69 -12.17
C SER A 49 -27.61 -11.21 -11.49
N CYS A 50 -27.10 -10.53 -10.47
CA CYS A 50 -25.97 -11.03 -9.71
C CYS A 50 -26.42 -12.22 -8.87
N VAL A 51 -26.38 -13.42 -9.47
CA VAL A 51 -26.40 -14.71 -8.76
C VAL A 51 -25.04 -14.91 -8.07
N CYS A 52 -24.57 -13.89 -7.35
CA CYS A 52 -23.40 -13.97 -6.50
C CYS A 52 -23.79 -14.77 -5.26
N SER A 53 -24.01 -16.06 -5.46
CA SER A 53 -24.22 -17.03 -4.40
C SER A 53 -22.87 -17.19 -3.71
N LEU A 54 -22.61 -16.32 -2.75
CA LEU A 54 -21.45 -16.43 -1.85
C LEU A 54 -21.75 -17.56 -0.85
N GLU A 55 -21.88 -18.78 -1.36
CA GLU A 55 -22.39 -19.97 -0.64
C GLU A 55 -21.58 -20.32 0.61
N SER A 56 -20.40 -19.72 0.77
CA SER A 56 -19.49 -19.89 1.91
C SER A 56 -19.29 -18.64 2.77
N LEU A 57 -19.99 -17.53 2.51
CA LEU A 57 -19.92 -16.36 3.39
C LEU A 57 -20.81 -16.55 4.62
N PRO A 58 -20.32 -16.29 5.85
CA PRO A 58 -21.16 -16.33 7.05
C PRO A 58 -22.33 -15.35 6.91
N LYS A 59 -23.56 -15.85 7.04
CA LYS A 59 -24.79 -15.04 6.92
C LYS A 59 -24.84 -13.90 7.93
N ASP A 60 -24.31 -14.15 9.13
CA ASP A 60 -24.30 -13.22 10.26
C ASP A 60 -22.89 -12.65 10.50
N LEU A 61 -22.23 -12.20 9.45
CA LEU A 61 -20.98 -11.45 9.62
C LEU A 61 -21.29 -10.09 10.26
N ASP A 62 -20.81 -9.92 11.49
CA ASP A 62 -20.88 -8.66 12.24
C ASP A 62 -19.91 -7.65 11.62
N ILE A 63 -20.38 -6.91 10.63
CA ILE A 63 -19.66 -5.81 9.98
C ILE A 63 -20.50 -4.55 10.03
N ASP A 64 -19.81 -3.42 10.12
CA ASP A 64 -20.42 -2.10 10.00
C ASP A 64 -20.91 -1.89 8.55
N ARG A 65 -22.23 -1.78 8.40
CA ARG A 65 -22.90 -1.55 7.11
C ARG A 65 -23.41 -0.11 6.96
N ALA A 66 -23.20 0.74 7.95
CA ALA A 66 -23.77 2.09 8.01
C ALA A 66 -22.71 3.17 7.84
N THR A 67 -21.50 2.97 8.38
CA THR A 67 -20.43 3.95 8.26
C THR A 67 -19.93 4.05 6.82
N SER A 68 -19.85 5.27 6.32
CA SER A 68 -19.25 5.54 5.02
C SER A 68 -17.76 5.23 5.04
N LEU A 69 -17.31 4.35 4.15
CA LEU A 69 -15.88 4.05 3.96
C LEU A 69 -15.11 5.21 3.31
N ARG A 70 -15.81 6.22 2.78
CA ARG A 70 -15.16 7.32 2.06
C ARG A 70 -14.31 8.15 3.02
N GLY A 71 -13.00 8.15 2.82
CA GLY A 71 -12.05 8.97 3.58
C GLY A 71 -11.65 8.39 4.94
N THR A 72 -11.94 7.12 5.21
CA THR A 72 -11.52 6.44 6.45
C THR A 72 -10.08 5.92 6.39
N MET A 73 -9.50 5.81 5.19
CA MET A 73 -8.11 5.38 4.99
C MET A 73 -7.14 6.57 5.01
N ALA A 74 -5.95 6.34 5.58
CA ALA A 74 -4.85 7.28 5.46
C ALA A 74 -4.41 7.43 4.00
N ASN A 75 -4.02 8.64 3.61
CA ASN A 75 -3.46 8.86 2.28
C ASN A 75 -2.01 8.39 2.25
N TYR A 76 -1.72 7.46 1.34
CA TYR A 76 -0.36 7.00 1.06
C TYR A 76 0.12 7.53 -0.27
N TYR A 77 1.38 7.91 -0.32
CA TYR A 77 2.07 8.33 -1.53
C TYR A 77 2.37 7.14 -2.44
N ARG A 78 2.79 6.03 -1.83
CA ARG A 78 3.09 4.76 -2.51
C ARG A 78 2.48 3.60 -1.78
N HIS A 79 2.23 2.54 -2.52
CA HIS A 79 2.01 1.21 -1.97
C HIS A 79 3.06 0.27 -2.56
N LEU A 80 3.97 -0.19 -1.70
CA LEU A 80 4.90 -1.28 -1.97
C LEU A 80 4.23 -2.59 -1.55
N LEU A 81 3.92 -3.43 -2.54
CA LEU A 81 3.28 -4.73 -2.35
C LEU A 81 4.31 -5.83 -2.61
N VAL A 82 4.83 -6.44 -1.54
CA VAL A 82 5.88 -7.46 -1.62
C VAL A 82 5.27 -8.82 -1.98
N CYS A 83 5.86 -9.51 -2.96
CA CYS A 83 5.42 -10.84 -3.38
C CYS A 83 6.09 -11.89 -2.49
N THR A 84 5.30 -12.64 -1.73
CA THR A 84 5.83 -13.62 -0.77
C THR A 84 5.40 -15.05 -1.06
N GLY A 85 4.44 -15.27 -1.97
CA GLY A 85 3.83 -16.58 -2.23
C GLY A 85 3.04 -17.16 -1.04
N ARG A 86 2.81 -16.37 0.02
CA ARG A 86 2.15 -16.82 1.26
C ARG A 86 0.70 -16.36 1.34
N SER A 87 -0.13 -17.08 2.07
CA SER A 87 -1.54 -16.71 2.28
C SER A 87 -1.84 -16.11 3.66
N ASP A 88 -0.87 -16.15 4.58
CA ASP A 88 -0.99 -15.60 5.94
C ASP A 88 0.36 -15.05 6.42
N TRP A 89 0.31 -14.08 7.33
CA TRP A 89 1.46 -13.33 7.84
C TRP A 89 1.34 -13.03 9.32
N ALA A 90 2.48 -12.76 9.96
CA ALA A 90 2.47 -12.23 11.32
C ALA A 90 1.72 -10.89 11.35
N SER A 91 1.06 -10.58 12.48
CA SER A 91 0.28 -9.34 12.67
C SER A 91 1.09 -8.04 12.44
N ARG A 92 2.42 -8.15 12.49
CA ARG A 92 3.38 -7.08 12.25
C ARG A 92 4.36 -7.58 11.20
N VAL A 93 4.48 -6.86 10.09
CA VAL A 93 5.24 -7.29 8.92
C VAL A 93 6.74 -7.45 9.20
N GLU A 94 7.27 -6.71 10.17
CA GLU A 94 8.64 -6.81 10.66
C GLU A 94 8.92 -8.09 11.46
N LEU A 95 7.87 -8.80 11.90
CA LEU A 95 8.01 -10.09 12.59
C LEU A 95 7.95 -11.28 11.62
N ASP A 96 7.77 -11.03 10.33
CA ASP A 96 7.88 -12.07 9.31
C ASP A 96 9.37 -12.39 9.06
N VAL A 97 9.92 -13.22 9.94
CA VAL A 97 11.35 -13.59 10.01
C VAL A 97 11.77 -14.66 9.00
N SER A 98 10.90 -15.00 8.06
CA SER A 98 11.16 -16.03 7.05
C SER A 98 12.31 -15.69 6.10
N GLU A 99 12.58 -14.40 5.93
CA GLU A 99 13.70 -13.88 5.17
C GLU A 99 14.79 -13.35 6.12
N PRO A 100 16.09 -13.49 5.79
CA PRO A 100 17.18 -12.93 6.58
C PRO A 100 16.96 -11.44 6.91
N GLY A 101 16.84 -11.11 8.20
CA GLY A 101 16.63 -9.73 8.66
C GLY A 101 15.21 -9.18 8.48
N GLY A 102 14.16 -10.03 8.50
CA GLY A 102 12.76 -9.60 8.43
C GLY A 102 12.24 -9.29 7.02
N GLY A 103 13.01 -9.66 6.00
CA GLY A 103 12.68 -9.48 4.59
C GLY A 103 12.61 -8.02 4.13
N LEU A 104 12.16 -7.82 2.89
CA LEU A 104 12.08 -6.48 2.30
C LEU A 104 11.13 -5.57 3.11
N ALA A 105 9.95 -6.08 3.48
CA ALA A 105 8.95 -5.29 4.17
C ALA A 105 9.40 -4.89 5.59
N GLY A 106 10.02 -5.83 6.33
CA GLY A 106 10.65 -5.55 7.62
C GLY A 106 11.75 -4.51 7.49
N LYS A 107 12.67 -4.66 6.53
CA LYS A 107 13.76 -3.70 6.32
C LYS A 107 13.30 -2.30 5.92
N ILE A 108 12.26 -2.16 5.11
CA ILE A 108 11.69 -0.84 4.79
C ILE A 108 11.07 -0.20 6.04
N LYS A 109 10.43 -1.00 6.92
CA LYS A 109 9.87 -0.52 8.18
C LYS A 109 10.96 -0.17 9.20
N GLU A 110 12.01 -1.00 9.33
CA GLU A 110 13.14 -0.85 10.24
C GLU A 110 14.14 0.22 9.81
N GLY A 111 14.30 0.45 8.50
CA GLY A 111 15.08 1.53 7.89
C GLY A 111 14.69 2.94 8.36
N GLY A 112 13.70 3.02 9.25
CA GLY A 112 13.35 4.19 10.03
C GLY A 112 14.37 4.82 10.95
N GLY A 113 15.54 4.20 11.13
CA GLY A 113 16.67 4.92 11.72
C GLY A 113 17.19 6.05 10.83
N ARG A 114 17.05 5.92 9.50
CA ARG A 114 17.58 6.87 8.52
C ARG A 114 16.53 7.90 8.12
N LYS A 115 16.72 9.13 8.61
CA LYS A 115 15.83 10.26 8.31
C LYS A 115 15.80 10.64 6.83
N ASP A 116 16.87 10.38 6.08
CA ASP A 116 16.96 10.70 4.65
C ASP A 116 16.16 9.72 3.75
N LEU A 117 15.72 8.59 4.32
CA LEU A 117 14.91 7.58 3.63
C LEU A 117 13.42 7.69 3.97
N ARG A 118 13.01 8.77 4.65
CA ARG A 118 11.63 9.00 5.07
C ARG A 118 11.19 10.42 4.75
N ASP A 119 10.07 10.53 4.06
CA ASP A 119 9.36 11.78 3.88
C ASP A 119 8.01 11.72 4.63
N PRO A 120 7.83 12.51 5.71
CA PRO A 120 6.57 12.58 6.45
C PRO A 120 5.35 12.99 5.60
N PHE A 121 5.59 13.66 4.47
CA PHE A 121 4.57 14.13 3.54
C PHE A 121 4.35 13.16 2.37
N ALA A 122 5.18 12.13 2.24
CA ALA A 122 5.05 11.10 1.21
C ALA A 122 5.15 9.68 1.81
N PRO A 123 4.20 9.27 2.67
CA PRO A 123 4.24 7.98 3.34
C PRO A 123 4.03 6.81 2.37
N THR A 124 4.82 5.75 2.52
CA THR A 124 4.65 4.49 1.78
C THR A 124 3.89 3.48 2.63
N LEU A 125 2.80 2.93 2.10
CA LEU A 125 2.17 1.72 2.61
C LEU A 125 3.01 0.52 2.16
N VAL A 126 3.37 -0.35 3.10
CA VAL A 126 4.11 -1.59 2.81
C VAL A 126 3.24 -2.74 3.27
N THR A 127 2.94 -3.66 2.34
CA THR A 127 2.19 -4.89 2.65
C THR A 127 2.82 -6.07 1.94
N ASN A 128 2.64 -7.26 2.50
CA ASN A 128 2.96 -8.52 1.83
C ASN A 128 1.74 -9.01 1.04
N SER A 129 1.99 -9.87 0.06
CA SER A 129 0.96 -10.45 -0.78
C SER A 129 1.19 -11.93 -1.08
N SER A 130 0.11 -12.62 -1.42
CA SER A 130 0.13 -14.01 -1.86
C SER A 130 0.57 -14.18 -3.31
N PHE A 131 1.04 -13.12 -3.95
CA PHE A 131 1.62 -13.25 -5.28
C PHE A 131 2.95 -13.97 -5.19
N GLU A 132 3.16 -14.88 -6.14
CA GLU A 132 4.41 -15.61 -6.29
C GLU A 132 5.58 -14.65 -6.51
N ARG A 133 6.74 -15.06 -6.01
CA ARG A 133 7.99 -14.37 -6.29
C ARG A 133 8.34 -14.52 -7.78
N GLU A 134 9.17 -13.62 -8.28
CA GLU A 134 9.77 -13.77 -9.62
C GLU A 134 10.44 -15.15 -9.76
N PRO A 135 10.28 -15.84 -10.90
CA PRO A 135 10.93 -17.11 -11.19
C PRO A 135 12.43 -17.06 -10.95
N GLY A 136 12.92 -18.01 -10.16
CA GLY A 136 14.33 -18.08 -9.76
C GLY A 136 14.69 -17.17 -8.57
N VAL A 137 13.72 -16.50 -7.96
CA VAL A 137 13.87 -15.81 -6.67
C VAL A 137 13.23 -16.68 -5.57
N GLU A 138 14.07 -17.43 -4.88
CA GLU A 138 13.67 -18.31 -3.78
C GLU A 138 13.73 -17.59 -2.43
N GLU A 139 12.90 -18.04 -1.49
CA GLU A 139 12.92 -17.58 -0.11
C GLU A 139 14.30 -17.81 0.54
N GLY A 140 14.80 -16.81 1.27
CA GLY A 140 16.08 -16.89 1.97
C GLY A 140 17.30 -16.52 1.13
N GLN A 141 17.14 -16.20 -0.16
CA GLN A 141 18.24 -15.74 -1.02
C GLN A 141 18.59 -14.25 -0.85
N GLY A 142 17.83 -13.52 -0.03
CA GLY A 142 18.04 -12.07 0.15
C GLY A 142 17.66 -11.26 -1.08
N VAL A 143 16.80 -11.80 -1.94
CA VAL A 143 16.21 -11.11 -3.08
C VAL A 143 14.69 -11.19 -2.97
N ALA A 144 14.02 -10.07 -3.22
CA ALA A 144 12.56 -9.97 -3.20
C ALA A 144 12.03 -9.48 -4.54
N SER A 145 10.71 -9.61 -4.73
CA SER A 145 10.01 -8.98 -5.85
C SER A 145 8.79 -8.22 -5.33
N ALA A 146 8.43 -7.12 -5.98
CA ALA A 146 7.35 -6.26 -5.49
C ALA A 146 6.69 -5.42 -6.59
N TYR A 147 5.42 -5.10 -6.37
CA TYR A 147 4.69 -4.09 -7.12
C TYR A 147 4.77 -2.73 -6.41
N ILE A 148 4.75 -1.65 -7.19
CA ILE A 148 4.73 -0.28 -6.72
C ILE A 148 3.57 0.46 -7.37
N PHE A 149 2.57 0.77 -6.55
CA PHE A 149 1.41 1.58 -6.94
C PHE A 149 1.52 3.00 -6.39
N PRO A 150 0.91 3.99 -7.08
CA PRO A 150 0.10 3.88 -8.30
C PRO A 150 0.91 3.96 -9.61
N SER A 151 2.25 3.90 -9.57
CA SER A 151 3.07 3.99 -10.80
C SER A 151 2.95 2.80 -11.74
N GLY A 152 2.33 1.70 -11.32
CA GLY A 152 2.22 0.50 -12.14
C GLY A 152 3.59 -0.07 -12.49
N VAL A 153 4.47 -0.20 -11.50
CA VAL A 153 5.82 -0.74 -11.68
C VAL A 153 5.94 -2.06 -10.95
N TYR A 154 6.52 -3.07 -11.61
CA TYR A 154 6.93 -4.31 -10.98
C TYR A 154 8.46 -4.41 -11.00
N LEU A 155 9.03 -4.78 -9.86
CA LEU A 155 10.46 -5.01 -9.66
C LEU A 155 10.69 -6.52 -9.45
N PRO A 156 11.25 -7.24 -10.44
CA PRO A 156 11.45 -8.69 -10.35
C PRO A 156 12.54 -9.07 -9.35
N LYS A 157 13.58 -8.25 -9.18
CA LYS A 157 14.74 -8.56 -8.36
C LYS A 157 15.17 -7.33 -7.55
N ILE A 158 14.84 -7.34 -6.27
CA ILE A 158 15.21 -6.33 -5.28
C ILE A 158 16.18 -6.98 -4.30
N PRO A 159 17.47 -6.61 -4.33
CA PRO A 159 18.40 -7.04 -3.30
C PRO A 159 17.97 -6.48 -1.94
N VAL A 160 17.89 -7.36 -0.94
CA VAL A 160 17.36 -7.05 0.40
C VAL A 160 18.47 -6.50 1.30
N GLU A 161 19.74 -6.47 0.89
CA GLU A 161 20.81 -5.74 1.59
C GLU A 161 20.56 -4.22 1.63
N ASP A 162 21.30 -3.53 2.49
CA ASP A 162 21.04 -2.13 2.82
C ASP A 162 21.16 -1.21 1.60
N GLU A 163 22.14 -1.44 0.72
CA GLU A 163 22.32 -0.70 -0.53
C GLU A 163 21.12 -0.85 -1.48
N GLY A 164 20.63 -2.07 -1.68
CA GLY A 164 19.47 -2.35 -2.53
C GLY A 164 18.19 -1.73 -1.99
N VAL A 165 17.98 -1.78 -0.67
CA VAL A 165 16.86 -1.12 0.00
C VAL A 165 16.94 0.41 -0.13
N VAL A 166 18.14 0.99 -0.01
CA VAL A 166 18.37 2.43 -0.19
C VAL A 166 18.05 2.87 -1.61
N GLU A 167 18.50 2.10 -2.60
CA GLU A 167 18.23 2.35 -4.02
C GLU A 167 16.73 2.30 -4.31
N LEU A 168 16.04 1.25 -3.86
CA LEU A 168 14.59 1.11 -3.97
C LEU A 168 13.87 2.35 -3.40
N VAL A 169 14.22 2.76 -2.18
CA VAL A 169 13.56 3.89 -1.51
C VAL A 169 13.77 5.18 -2.28
N ARG A 170 15.03 5.50 -2.65
CA ARG A 170 15.37 6.76 -3.34
C ARG A 170 14.77 6.83 -4.74
N ARG A 171 14.83 5.72 -5.48
CA ARG A 171 14.39 5.68 -6.88
C ARG A 171 12.87 5.62 -7.02
N PHE A 172 12.21 4.80 -6.21
CA PHE A 172 10.81 4.44 -6.46
C PHE A 172 9.84 4.93 -5.38
N LEU A 173 10.29 5.04 -4.11
CA LEU A 173 9.38 5.32 -3.00
C LEU A 173 9.33 6.80 -2.57
N LEU A 174 10.41 7.55 -2.78
CA LEU A 174 10.47 8.98 -2.46
C LEU A 174 10.05 9.87 -3.65
N PRO A 175 9.52 11.08 -3.36
CA PRO A 175 9.31 12.10 -4.39
C PRO A 175 10.60 12.46 -5.11
N GLY A 176 10.52 12.75 -6.42
CA GLY A 176 11.69 13.11 -7.24
C GLY A 176 12.58 11.93 -7.64
N GLY A 177 12.25 10.70 -7.24
CA GLY A 177 13.03 9.51 -7.56
C GLY A 177 13.16 9.21 -9.06
N GLY A 178 12.31 9.78 -9.92
CA GLY A 178 12.39 9.61 -11.38
C GLY A 178 13.73 10.03 -12.01
N GLU A 179 14.45 10.96 -11.38
CA GLU A 179 15.73 11.49 -11.85
C GLU A 179 16.95 10.68 -11.36
N VAL A 180 16.72 9.72 -10.45
CA VAL A 180 17.79 8.91 -9.87
C VAL A 180 18.09 7.75 -10.82
N GLU A 181 19.37 7.54 -11.16
CA GLU A 181 19.75 6.32 -11.88
C GLU A 181 19.60 5.10 -10.97
N SER A 182 19.13 3.99 -11.54
CA SER A 182 18.93 2.74 -10.81
C SER A 182 19.34 1.56 -11.69
N GLY A 183 20.03 0.60 -11.09
CA GLY A 183 20.34 -0.69 -11.66
C GLY A 183 19.24 -1.74 -11.44
N LEU A 184 18.18 -1.40 -10.70
CA LEU A 184 17.03 -2.28 -10.51
C LEU A 184 16.25 -2.42 -11.82
N GLU A 185 16.13 -3.66 -12.29
CA GLU A 185 15.25 -4.01 -13.39
C GLU A 185 13.80 -3.67 -13.02
N SER A 186 13.03 -3.18 -13.98
CA SER A 186 11.62 -2.86 -13.77
C SER A 186 10.81 -3.11 -15.04
N ARG A 187 9.53 -3.48 -14.86
CA ARG A 187 8.55 -3.59 -15.94
C ARG A 187 7.26 -2.88 -15.59
N GLU A 188 6.52 -2.46 -16.60
CA GLU A 188 5.20 -1.85 -16.43
C GLU A 188 4.15 -2.90 -16.03
N VAL A 189 3.19 -2.48 -15.22
CA VAL A 189 2.07 -3.28 -14.71
C VAL A 189 0.80 -2.64 -15.27
N LEU A 190 0.18 -3.32 -16.23
CA LEU A 190 -1.01 -2.86 -16.94
C LEU A 190 -2.27 -3.57 -16.46
N GLU A 191 -2.11 -4.68 -15.74
CA GLU A 191 -3.19 -5.44 -15.16
C GLU A 191 -3.80 -4.76 -13.92
N THR A 192 -5.05 -5.09 -13.64
CA THR A 192 -5.73 -4.70 -12.41
C THR A 192 -5.37 -5.67 -11.29
N VAL A 193 -4.95 -5.14 -10.14
CA VAL A 193 -4.64 -5.95 -8.96
C VAL A 193 -5.75 -5.80 -7.92
N VAL A 194 -6.40 -6.92 -7.58
CA VAL A 194 -7.39 -7.02 -6.52
C VAL A 194 -6.74 -7.62 -5.28
N LEU A 195 -6.70 -6.85 -4.19
CA LEU A 195 -6.11 -7.26 -2.92
C LEU A 195 -7.19 -7.51 -1.87
N ILE A 196 -7.15 -8.69 -1.26
CA ILE A 196 -8.09 -9.12 -0.23
C ILE A 196 -7.31 -9.29 1.07
N CYS A 197 -7.67 -8.54 2.11
CA CYS A 197 -7.07 -8.71 3.42
C CYS A 197 -7.39 -10.11 3.95
N SER A 198 -6.37 -10.91 4.28
CA SER A 198 -6.52 -12.27 4.83
C SER A 198 -6.10 -12.40 6.30
N HIS A 199 -5.63 -11.33 6.93
CA HIS A 199 -5.18 -11.37 8.32
C HIS A 199 -6.26 -11.85 9.27
N ASN A 200 -5.94 -12.90 10.04
CA ASN A 200 -6.84 -13.42 11.06
C ASN A 200 -6.60 -12.79 12.46
N SER A 201 -5.42 -12.20 12.68
CA SER A 201 -5.00 -11.70 13.99
C SER A 201 -5.51 -10.29 14.31
N ARG A 202 -5.63 -9.43 13.28
CA ARG A 202 -6.13 -8.06 13.43
C ARG A 202 -7.65 -7.99 13.41
N ASP A 203 -8.25 -8.75 12.52
CA ASP A 203 -9.69 -8.84 12.34
C ASP A 203 -10.05 -10.24 11.84
N THR A 204 -10.60 -11.08 12.71
CA THR A 204 -10.95 -12.47 12.37
C THR A 204 -11.92 -12.56 11.20
N ARG A 205 -12.72 -11.51 10.95
CA ARG A 205 -13.64 -11.43 9.82
C ARG A 205 -12.89 -11.43 8.50
N CYS A 206 -11.73 -10.77 8.41
CA CYS A 206 -10.88 -10.80 7.22
C CYS A 206 -10.44 -12.23 6.92
N GLY A 207 -9.89 -12.95 7.91
CA GLY A 207 -9.49 -14.35 7.76
C GLY A 207 -10.64 -15.28 7.35
N LEU A 208 -11.84 -15.10 7.91
CA LEU A 208 -13.02 -15.91 7.56
C LEU A 208 -13.54 -15.65 6.14
N VAL A 209 -13.48 -14.40 5.67
CA VAL A 209 -14.10 -13.96 4.41
C VAL A 209 -13.15 -14.06 3.22
N ALA A 210 -11.84 -13.98 3.45
CA ALA A 210 -10.84 -13.82 2.40
C ALA A 210 -10.93 -14.91 1.32
N GLU A 211 -10.92 -16.18 1.72
CA GLU A 211 -10.94 -17.32 0.80
C GLU A 211 -12.25 -17.42 -0.01
N PRO A 212 -13.45 -17.38 0.60
CA PRO A 212 -14.71 -17.24 -0.13
C PRO A 212 -14.72 -16.10 -1.15
N LEU A 213 -14.21 -14.93 -0.75
CA LEU A 213 -14.22 -13.74 -1.59
C LEU A 213 -13.27 -13.87 -2.78
N LYS A 214 -12.05 -14.38 -2.55
CA LYS A 214 -11.08 -14.64 -3.61
C LYS A 214 -11.65 -15.58 -4.66
N ARG A 215 -12.23 -16.71 -4.24
CA ARG A 215 -12.84 -17.69 -5.16
C ARG A 215 -13.93 -17.07 -6.02
N GLN A 216 -14.78 -16.23 -5.43
CA GLN A 216 -15.83 -15.56 -6.21
C GLN A 216 -15.24 -14.57 -7.22
N PHE A 217 -14.24 -13.76 -6.83
CA PHE A 217 -13.58 -12.86 -7.78
C PHE A 217 -12.93 -13.62 -8.93
N GLU A 218 -12.19 -14.68 -8.63
CA GLU A 218 -11.53 -15.50 -9.66
C GLU A 218 -12.54 -16.13 -10.61
N LYS A 219 -13.62 -16.72 -10.08
CA LYS A 219 -14.71 -17.27 -10.89
C LYS A 219 -15.29 -16.23 -11.85
N GLU A 220 -15.68 -15.06 -11.34
CA GLU A 220 -16.31 -14.01 -12.15
C GLU A 220 -15.35 -13.40 -13.19
N LEU A 221 -14.07 -13.27 -12.85
CA LEU A 221 -13.05 -12.76 -13.77
C LEU A 221 -12.70 -13.81 -14.85
N ALA A 222 -12.68 -15.10 -14.49
CA ALA A 222 -12.46 -16.19 -15.42
C ALA A 222 -13.63 -16.33 -16.41
N GLU A 223 -14.87 -16.27 -15.93
CA GLU A 223 -16.07 -16.30 -16.79
C GLU A 223 -16.09 -15.15 -17.80
N LYS A 224 -15.45 -14.02 -17.47
CA LYS A 224 -15.28 -12.85 -18.36
C LYS A 224 -14.00 -12.89 -19.21
N GLY A 225 -13.16 -13.91 -19.06
CA GLY A 225 -11.90 -14.06 -19.80
C GLY A 225 -10.81 -13.06 -19.43
N VAL A 226 -10.93 -12.40 -18.26
CA VAL A 226 -10.01 -11.34 -17.81
C VAL A 226 -9.11 -11.75 -16.65
N LEU A 227 -9.31 -12.94 -16.06
CA LEU A 227 -8.45 -13.45 -14.99
C LEU A 227 -7.04 -13.77 -15.51
N LEU A 228 -6.01 -13.37 -14.76
CA LEU A 228 -4.63 -13.85 -14.89
C LEU A 228 -4.39 -14.96 -13.87
N GLU A 229 -4.26 -16.19 -14.37
CA GLU A 229 -3.88 -17.35 -13.55
C GLU A 229 -2.35 -17.48 -13.50
N GLY A 230 -1.79 -17.72 -12.31
CA GLY A 230 -0.36 -18.03 -12.16
C GLY A 230 0.63 -16.92 -12.55
N TYR A 231 1.92 -17.21 -12.42
CA TYR A 231 3.03 -16.30 -12.77
C TYR A 231 3.57 -16.55 -14.19
N GLY A 232 3.25 -17.70 -14.81
CA GLY A 232 3.85 -18.14 -16.08
C GLY A 232 2.91 -17.98 -17.28
N ASP A 233 3.43 -17.30 -18.30
CA ASP A 233 3.02 -17.30 -19.72
C ASP A 233 1.93 -16.32 -20.18
N GLU A 234 1.12 -15.73 -19.31
CA GLU A 234 0.31 -14.56 -19.70
C GLU A 234 1.00 -13.27 -19.25
N GLU A 235 1.68 -12.59 -20.18
CA GLU A 235 2.13 -11.21 -19.95
C GLU A 235 0.94 -10.38 -19.46
N GLY A 236 1.06 -9.82 -18.25
CA GLY A 236 0.06 -8.92 -17.69
C GLY A 236 -0.23 -7.80 -18.69
N GLY A 237 -1.52 -7.59 -18.99
CA GLY A 237 -1.95 -6.70 -20.05
C GLY A 237 -3.13 -5.85 -19.64
N ALA A 238 -3.34 -4.74 -20.35
CA ALA A 238 -4.50 -3.89 -20.12
C ALA A 238 -5.80 -4.71 -20.26
N GLY A 239 -6.70 -4.56 -19.28
CA GLY A 239 -7.97 -5.30 -19.25
C GLY A 239 -7.89 -6.69 -18.62
N LYS A 240 -6.71 -7.13 -18.17
CA LYS A 240 -6.53 -8.33 -17.36
C LYS A 240 -6.52 -7.99 -15.86
N ALA A 241 -6.83 -8.97 -15.01
CA ALA A 241 -6.91 -8.79 -13.58
C ALA A 241 -6.34 -9.99 -12.79
N ARG A 242 -5.65 -9.69 -11.69
CA ARG A 242 -5.09 -10.68 -10.76
C ARG A 242 -5.68 -10.47 -9.37
N VAL A 243 -5.97 -11.57 -8.67
CA VAL A 243 -6.54 -11.55 -7.32
C VAL A 243 -5.56 -12.20 -6.34
N GLY A 244 -5.28 -11.52 -5.23
CA GLY A 244 -4.37 -12.04 -4.21
C GLY A 244 -4.74 -11.61 -2.81
N PHE A 245 -4.18 -12.30 -1.84
CA PHE A 245 -4.26 -11.89 -0.44
C PHE A 245 -3.23 -10.81 -0.14
N THR A 246 -3.55 -9.96 0.84
CA THR A 246 -2.61 -8.98 1.41
C THR A 246 -2.68 -8.99 2.93
N SER A 247 -1.53 -8.68 3.53
CA SER A 247 -1.37 -8.36 4.95
C SER A 247 -1.79 -6.90 5.22
#